data_AF-A0A7S4LMK0-F1
#
_entry.id   AF-A0A7S4LMK0-F1
#
_cell.length_a   1.000
_cell.length_b   1.000
_cell.length_c   1.000
_cell.angle_alpha   90.00
_cell.angle_beta   90.00
_cell.angle_gamma   90.00
#
_symmetry.space_group_name_H-M   'P 1'
#
loop_
_entity.id
_entity.type
_entity.pdbx_description
1 polymer ?
#
loop_
_entity_poly.entity_id
_entity_poly.type
_entity_poly.pdbx_seq_one_letter_code
_entity_poly.pdbx_strand_id
1 'polypeptide(L)'
;MPPQAQRIPPLYPKQFESNIEGFLVYPFTSQWWHVDIGQQAGTRFLYDWDREVLKFHNRIPIVFGAHVVTDFIHGPGDKIHALASGACFCTSAGIGILKYDAFQDAEYLGREDKYIEYLGQTKRADHYLKGPHHVWFDVETGLPLRAWQPTNGLQVYYNWTVGPVAAHEFAIPKSCISINCTAGYADVTSVAALPSARDMQLSPAAPSADVARAQQPLPRAHFTGHDFATMSHVLNAYLRRIDGLRVRPCDHFTLAELQSEALKVFQYLLPQFQALYMAQKDRRQLLVTDTQVLSSLWAQQRRIAAVLPRMSNISRDGLCHEVVLWYAHHVADADKPRLHQQAVLPLLPDVRHAEDAPISEDRDVAAVHQHYNKQIACSACHVK
;
A
#
# COMPACT_ATOMS: atom_id res chain seq x y z
N MET A 1 -38.47 16.69 -17.34
CA MET A 1 -37.08 17.11 -17.61
C MET A 1 -36.17 16.28 -16.73
N PRO A 2 -35.04 15.76 -17.23
CA PRO A 2 -34.09 15.07 -16.36
C PRO A 2 -33.61 16.02 -15.25
N PRO A 3 -33.34 15.52 -14.03
CA PRO A 3 -32.77 16.34 -12.96
C PRO A 3 -31.51 17.05 -13.46
N GLN A 4 -31.22 18.26 -12.97
CA GLN A 4 -29.97 18.93 -13.34
C GLN A 4 -28.76 18.16 -12.77
N ALA A 5 -27.61 18.25 -13.42
CA ALA A 5 -26.34 17.72 -12.89
C ALA A 5 -26.02 18.35 -11.53
N GLN A 6 -25.78 17.52 -10.51
CA GLN A 6 -25.44 18.01 -9.19
C GLN A 6 -23.92 18.19 -9.10
N ARG A 7 -23.43 19.43 -9.18
CA ARG A 7 -21.98 19.69 -9.16
C ARG A 7 -21.33 19.48 -7.79
N ILE A 8 -22.12 19.54 -6.73
CA ILE A 8 -21.68 19.29 -5.37
C ILE A 8 -22.19 17.90 -4.98
N PRO A 9 -21.32 16.95 -4.62
CA PRO A 9 -21.73 15.63 -4.18
C PRO A 9 -22.82 15.68 -3.10
N PRO A 10 -23.83 14.81 -3.17
CA PRO A 10 -24.70 14.55 -2.03
C PRO A 10 -23.86 14.11 -0.82
N LEU A 11 -24.32 14.48 0.38
CA LEU A 11 -23.75 13.95 1.62
C LEU A 11 -24.24 12.51 1.81
N TYR A 12 -23.41 11.67 2.44
CA TYR A 12 -23.91 10.39 2.92
C TYR A 12 -25.00 10.64 3.98
N PRO A 13 -26.05 9.80 4.04
CA PRO A 13 -26.94 9.83 5.17
C PRO A 13 -26.15 9.61 6.46
N LYS A 14 -26.44 10.39 7.51
CA LYS A 14 -25.76 10.23 8.80
C LYS A 14 -26.03 8.90 9.47
N GLN A 15 -27.18 8.29 9.16
CA GLN A 15 -27.61 7.02 9.71
C GLN A 15 -28.30 6.22 8.60
N PHE A 16 -27.85 5.00 8.38
CA PHE A 16 -28.47 4.10 7.41
C PHE A 16 -28.08 2.64 7.64
N GLU A 17 -28.89 1.78 7.03
CA GLU A 17 -28.53 0.42 6.68
C GLU A 17 -28.53 0.30 5.16
N SER A 18 -27.54 -0.40 4.60
CA SER A 18 -27.55 -0.81 3.20
C SER A 18 -27.00 -2.22 3.08
N ASN A 19 -27.15 -2.81 1.90
CA ASN A 19 -26.25 -3.86 1.47
C ASN A 19 -25.04 -3.24 0.75
N ILE A 20 -23.92 -3.95 0.82
CA ILE A 20 -22.69 -3.60 0.12
C ILE A 20 -22.08 -4.87 -0.47
N GLU A 21 -21.55 -4.77 -1.69
CA GLU A 21 -20.82 -5.84 -2.36
C GLU A 21 -19.51 -5.32 -2.96
N GLY A 22 -18.55 -6.23 -3.16
CA GLY A 22 -17.26 -5.95 -3.79
C GLY A 22 -16.08 -6.41 -2.96
N PHE A 23 -15.01 -5.62 -2.94
CA PHE A 23 -13.83 -5.91 -2.15
C PHE A 23 -13.29 -4.63 -1.55
N LEU A 24 -12.83 -4.71 -0.30
CA LEU A 24 -12.12 -3.62 0.35
C LEU A 24 -10.82 -4.16 0.93
N VAL A 25 -9.75 -3.47 0.63
CA VAL A 25 -8.42 -3.80 1.13
C VAL A 25 -8.15 -2.91 2.33
N TYR A 26 -8.18 -3.47 3.54
CA TYR A 26 -7.84 -2.74 4.76
C TYR A 26 -6.35 -2.95 5.13
N PRO A 27 -5.60 -1.88 5.39
CA PRO A 27 -4.20 -1.97 5.81
C PRO A 27 -4.10 -2.20 7.33
N PHE A 28 -4.32 -3.42 7.82
CA PHE A 28 -4.13 -3.72 9.25
C PHE A 28 -2.71 -4.20 9.60
N THR A 29 -1.95 -4.76 8.65
CA THR A 29 -0.57 -5.24 8.85
C THR A 29 0.19 -5.34 7.51
N SER A 30 1.45 -5.78 7.53
CA SER A 30 2.23 -6.24 6.35
C SER A 30 1.62 -7.44 5.61
N GLN A 31 0.47 -7.94 6.05
CA GLN A 31 -0.36 -8.92 5.35
C GLN A 31 -1.73 -8.31 5.07
N TRP A 32 -2.13 -8.34 3.80
CA TRP A 32 -3.43 -7.85 3.35
C TRP A 32 -4.54 -8.75 3.88
N TRP A 33 -5.55 -8.14 4.50
CA TRP A 33 -6.86 -8.76 4.61
C TRP A 33 -7.68 -8.27 3.42
N HIS A 34 -7.95 -9.17 2.47
CA HIS A 34 -9.04 -8.96 1.54
C HIS A 34 -10.32 -9.18 2.33
N VAL A 35 -11.00 -8.11 2.70
CA VAL A 35 -12.40 -8.24 3.08
C VAL A 35 -13.14 -8.35 1.75
N ASP A 36 -13.33 -9.59 1.30
CA ASP A 36 -14.29 -9.87 0.25
C ASP A 36 -15.65 -9.49 0.81
N ILE A 37 -16.18 -8.37 0.33
CA ILE A 37 -17.52 -7.91 0.65
C ILE A 37 -18.44 -8.72 -0.26
N GLY A 38 -18.49 -10.02 -0.02
CA GLY A 38 -19.35 -11.00 -0.68
C GLY A 38 -19.37 -10.96 -2.20
N GLN A 39 -18.68 -11.90 -2.86
CA GLN A 39 -19.14 -12.40 -4.16
C GLN A 39 -20.49 -13.15 -4.08
N GLN A 40 -21.05 -13.32 -2.88
CA GLN A 40 -22.35 -13.91 -2.63
C GLN A 40 -23.18 -12.92 -1.79
N ALA A 41 -24.31 -12.52 -2.34
CA ALA A 41 -25.06 -11.33 -1.96
C ALA A 41 -25.36 -11.18 -0.45
N GLY A 42 -25.32 -9.93 0.03
CA GLY A 42 -26.02 -9.56 1.27
C GLY A 42 -25.17 -9.14 2.47
N THR A 43 -23.91 -8.69 2.30
CA THR A 43 -23.22 -8.04 3.43
C THR A 43 -24.01 -6.80 3.84
N ARG A 44 -24.46 -6.75 5.11
CA ARG A 44 -25.14 -5.56 5.64
C ARG A 44 -24.09 -4.54 6.06
N PHE A 45 -24.24 -3.30 5.63
CA PHE A 45 -23.47 -2.16 6.05
C PHE A 45 -24.36 -1.25 6.89
N LEU A 46 -24.03 -1.14 8.17
CA LEU A 46 -24.72 -0.30 9.12
C LEU A 46 -23.82 0.88 9.47
N TYR A 47 -24.37 2.08 9.45
CA TYR A 47 -23.62 3.31 9.65
C TYR A 47 -24.38 4.25 10.56
N ASP A 48 -23.69 4.80 11.55
CA ASP A 48 -24.22 5.81 12.46
C ASP A 48 -23.14 6.82 12.84
N TRP A 49 -23.14 7.94 12.12
CA TRP A 49 -22.21 9.04 12.30
C TRP A 49 -22.34 9.70 13.67
N ASP A 50 -23.55 9.85 14.19
CA ASP A 50 -23.76 10.55 15.47
C ASP A 50 -23.17 9.74 16.64
N ARG A 51 -22.99 8.43 16.47
CA ARG A 51 -22.28 7.53 17.39
C ARG A 51 -20.85 7.19 16.94
N GLU A 52 -20.39 7.78 15.84
CA GLU A 52 -19.11 7.49 15.18
C GLU A 52 -18.83 5.98 15.06
N VAL A 53 -19.84 5.21 14.62
CA VAL A 53 -19.72 3.76 14.46
C VAL A 53 -20.21 3.29 13.10
N LEU A 54 -19.51 2.29 12.57
CA LEU A 54 -19.99 1.50 11.44
C LEU A 54 -19.79 0.02 11.67
N LYS A 55 -20.58 -0.80 10.98
CA LYS A 55 -20.54 -2.25 11.06
C LYS A 55 -20.72 -2.88 9.67
N PHE A 56 -19.86 -3.84 9.34
CA PHE A 56 -20.13 -4.80 8.26
C PHE A 56 -20.51 -6.13 8.90
N HIS A 57 -21.68 -6.65 8.55
CA HIS A 57 -22.15 -7.98 8.94
C HIS A 57 -22.15 -8.87 7.70
N ASN A 58 -21.24 -9.83 7.67
CA ASN A 58 -21.07 -10.74 6.54
C ASN A 58 -21.29 -12.21 6.99
N ARG A 59 -21.86 -13.03 6.10
CA ARG A 59 -21.98 -14.47 6.25
C ARG A 59 -21.19 -15.15 5.13
N ILE A 60 -19.99 -15.58 5.45
CA ILE A 60 -19.09 -16.20 4.49
C ILE A 60 -19.38 -17.71 4.47
N PRO A 61 -19.82 -18.29 3.35
CA PRO A 61 -19.99 -19.74 3.25
C PRO A 61 -18.62 -20.42 3.35
N ILE A 62 -18.58 -21.53 4.07
CA ILE A 62 -17.47 -22.47 4.11
C ILE A 62 -17.91 -23.82 3.52
N VAL A 63 -16.98 -24.75 3.37
CA VAL A 63 -17.25 -26.08 2.78
C VAL A 63 -18.40 -26.78 3.52
N PHE A 64 -19.26 -27.47 2.77
CA PHE A 64 -20.43 -28.24 3.28
C PHE A 64 -21.61 -27.42 3.81
N GLY A 65 -21.83 -26.21 3.30
CA GLY A 65 -23.03 -25.41 3.60
C GLY A 65 -23.04 -24.75 4.98
N ALA A 66 -21.94 -24.87 5.73
CA ALA A 66 -21.71 -24.07 6.93
C ALA A 66 -21.33 -22.63 6.54
N HIS A 67 -21.55 -21.68 7.44
CA HIS A 67 -21.24 -20.26 7.23
C HIS A 67 -20.47 -19.73 8.44
N VAL A 68 -19.46 -18.91 8.19
CA VAL A 68 -18.81 -18.08 9.21
C VAL A 68 -19.48 -16.72 9.21
N VAL A 69 -20.12 -16.38 10.32
CA VAL A 69 -20.59 -15.01 10.56
C VAL A 69 -19.39 -14.18 10.96
N THR A 70 -19.18 -13.09 10.24
CA THR A 70 -18.17 -12.10 10.58
C THR A 70 -18.80 -10.74 10.82
N ASP A 71 -18.52 -10.17 11.99
CA ASP A 71 -18.86 -8.79 12.31
C ASP A 71 -17.56 -7.99 12.33
N PHE A 72 -17.51 -6.94 11.52
CA PHE A 72 -16.47 -5.92 11.58
C PHE A 72 -17.12 -4.65 12.10
N ILE A 73 -16.71 -4.17 13.27
CA ILE A 73 -17.24 -2.95 13.89
C ILE A 73 -16.10 -1.95 14.05
N HIS A 74 -16.23 -0.78 13.44
CA HIS A 74 -15.31 0.34 13.61
C HIS A 74 -16.03 1.42 14.41
N GLY A 75 -15.59 1.62 15.66
CA GLY A 75 -16.21 2.55 16.60
C GLY A 75 -15.30 3.73 16.98
N PRO A 76 -15.74 4.57 17.93
CA PRO A 76 -15.01 5.75 18.36
C PRO A 76 -13.57 5.46 18.80
N GLY A 77 -12.64 6.36 18.45
CA GLY A 77 -11.22 6.24 18.79
C GLY A 77 -10.44 5.23 17.93
N ASP A 78 -10.86 5.09 16.67
CA ASP A 78 -10.23 4.27 15.62
C ASP A 78 -10.20 2.77 15.93
N LYS A 79 -11.05 2.30 16.85
CA LYS A 79 -11.03 0.90 17.30
C LYS A 79 -11.84 0.03 16.37
N ILE A 80 -11.25 -1.10 16.01
CA ILE A 80 -11.86 -2.11 15.16
C ILE A 80 -11.96 -3.42 15.92
N HIS A 81 -13.19 -3.95 15.93
CA HIS A 81 -13.50 -5.27 16.43
C HIS A 81 -13.88 -6.16 15.25
N ALA A 82 -13.10 -7.20 15.01
CA ALA A 82 -13.46 -8.26 14.07
C ALA A 82 -13.86 -9.49 14.86
N LEU A 83 -15.06 -10.01 14.60
CA LEU A 83 -15.57 -11.22 15.21
C LEU A 83 -15.68 -12.29 14.14
N ALA A 84 -15.13 -13.47 14.38
CA ALA A 84 -15.27 -14.60 13.48
C ALA A 84 -15.43 -15.88 14.31
N SER A 85 -16.54 -16.59 14.13
CA SER A 85 -16.81 -17.88 14.81
C SER A 85 -16.65 -17.84 16.35
N GLY A 86 -17.04 -16.72 16.98
CA GLY A 86 -16.93 -16.52 18.43
C GLY A 86 -15.55 -16.08 18.92
N ALA A 87 -14.52 -16.07 18.06
CA ALA A 87 -13.24 -15.41 18.34
C ALA A 87 -13.36 -13.91 18.06
N CYS A 88 -12.69 -13.11 18.89
CA CYS A 88 -12.69 -11.66 18.78
C CYS A 88 -11.27 -11.16 18.58
N PHE A 89 -11.10 -10.28 17.61
CA PHE A 89 -9.86 -9.57 17.32
C PHE A 89 -10.10 -8.08 17.52
N CYS A 90 -9.19 -7.40 18.19
CA CYS A 90 -9.25 -5.96 18.37
C CYS A 90 -7.96 -5.32 17.85
N THR A 91 -8.09 -4.25 17.06
CA THR A 91 -6.96 -3.45 16.58
C THR A 91 -7.36 -1.97 16.49
N SER A 92 -6.38 -1.09 16.33
CA SER A 92 -6.62 0.31 15.94
C SER A 92 -6.41 0.46 14.44
N ALA A 93 -7.34 1.12 13.76
CA ALA A 93 -7.23 1.48 12.36
C ALA A 93 -6.23 2.62 12.14
N GLY A 94 -5.94 3.42 13.18
CA GLY A 94 -5.18 4.67 13.08
C GLY A 94 -5.88 5.77 12.27
N ILE A 95 -7.12 5.53 11.84
CA ILE A 95 -8.00 6.45 11.13
C ILE A 95 -9.42 6.27 11.64
N GLY A 96 -10.19 7.34 11.72
CA GLY A 96 -11.60 7.28 12.11
C GLY A 96 -12.49 6.67 11.03
N ILE A 97 -13.78 6.51 11.34
CA ILE A 97 -14.76 6.03 10.37
C ILE A 97 -14.91 7.00 9.19
N LEU A 98 -15.44 6.51 8.06
CA LEU A 98 -15.80 7.36 6.93
C LEU A 98 -16.76 8.47 7.40
N LYS A 99 -16.41 9.73 7.16
CA LYS A 99 -17.28 10.85 7.51
C LYS A 99 -18.47 10.95 6.57
N TYR A 100 -19.62 11.38 7.08
CA TYR A 100 -20.81 11.55 6.26
C TYR A 100 -20.62 12.63 5.16
N ASP A 101 -19.69 13.55 5.38
CA ASP A 101 -19.28 14.61 4.46
C ASP A 101 -17.96 14.33 3.74
N ALA A 102 -17.47 13.08 3.77
CA ALA A 102 -16.14 12.71 3.28
C ALA A 102 -15.89 13.07 1.80
N PHE A 103 -16.93 13.30 1.00
CA PHE A 103 -16.82 13.66 -0.40
C PHE A 103 -17.32 15.07 -0.72
N GLN A 104 -17.68 15.91 0.25
CA GLN A 104 -18.30 17.23 -0.03
C GLN A 104 -17.45 18.17 -0.91
N ASP A 105 -16.14 17.94 -0.94
CA ASP A 105 -15.10 18.65 -1.68
C ASP A 105 -14.60 17.87 -2.92
N ALA A 106 -15.28 16.78 -3.31
CA ALA A 106 -14.89 15.99 -4.47
C ALA A 106 -15.17 16.75 -5.78
N GLU A 107 -14.29 16.56 -6.77
CA GLU A 107 -14.41 17.14 -8.09
C GLU A 107 -15.47 16.39 -8.90
N TYR A 108 -16.45 17.12 -9.45
CA TYR A 108 -17.45 16.56 -10.35
C TYR A 108 -16.84 16.31 -11.74
N LEU A 109 -16.86 15.04 -12.16
CA LEU A 109 -16.32 14.61 -13.46
C LEU A 109 -17.39 14.59 -14.55
N GLY A 110 -18.62 14.24 -14.21
CA GLY A 110 -19.69 14.16 -15.20
C GLY A 110 -20.85 13.28 -14.76
N ARG A 111 -21.88 13.26 -15.61
CA ARG A 111 -23.02 12.36 -15.48
C ARG A 111 -22.90 11.28 -16.53
N GLU A 112 -23.03 10.03 -16.12
CA GLU A 112 -22.90 8.88 -17.02
C GLU A 112 -23.93 7.80 -16.73
N ASP A 113 -24.24 7.01 -17.76
CA ASP A 113 -24.97 5.75 -17.62
C ASP A 113 -23.95 4.65 -17.32
N LYS A 114 -23.91 4.23 -16.06
CA LYS A 114 -22.92 3.29 -15.53
C LYS A 114 -23.54 1.91 -15.32
N TYR A 115 -22.95 0.88 -15.92
CA TYR A 115 -23.25 -0.50 -15.55
C TYR A 115 -22.72 -0.80 -14.15
N ILE A 116 -23.60 -1.28 -13.25
CA ILE A 116 -23.28 -1.57 -11.85
C ILE A 116 -23.13 -3.08 -11.68
N GLU A 117 -21.90 -3.53 -11.44
CA GLU A 117 -21.44 -4.91 -11.61
C GLU A 117 -22.28 -5.95 -10.84
N TYR A 118 -22.55 -5.68 -9.56
CA TYR A 118 -23.28 -6.59 -8.66
C TYR A 118 -24.81 -6.47 -8.74
N LEU A 119 -25.31 -5.40 -9.35
CA LEU A 119 -26.76 -5.20 -9.52
C LEU A 119 -27.25 -5.67 -10.88
N GLY A 120 -26.34 -5.99 -11.81
CA GLY A 120 -26.69 -6.44 -13.16
C GLY A 120 -27.49 -5.42 -13.97
N GLN A 121 -27.40 -4.13 -13.64
CA GLN A 121 -28.20 -3.07 -14.25
C GLN A 121 -27.38 -1.82 -14.52
N THR A 122 -27.79 -1.04 -15.53
CA THR A 122 -27.25 0.28 -15.81
C THR A 122 -28.03 1.34 -15.04
N LYS A 123 -27.32 2.19 -14.32
CA LYS A 123 -27.88 3.32 -13.55
C LYS A 123 -27.31 4.63 -14.07
N ARG A 124 -28.13 5.67 -14.06
CA ARG A 124 -27.68 7.04 -14.34
C ARG A 124 -27.10 7.63 -13.07
N ALA A 125 -25.83 8.01 -13.10
CA ALA A 125 -25.09 8.44 -11.93
C ALA A 125 -24.29 9.72 -12.17
N ASP A 126 -24.17 10.53 -11.12
CA ASP A 126 -23.22 11.64 -11.05
C ASP A 126 -21.90 11.10 -10.49
N HIS A 127 -20.81 11.36 -11.22
CA HIS A 127 -19.47 10.84 -10.95
C HIS A 127 -18.58 11.93 -10.36
N TYR A 128 -17.95 11.61 -9.24
CA TYR A 128 -17.02 12.51 -8.55
C TYR A 128 -15.68 11.84 -8.25
N LEU A 129 -14.65 12.66 -8.08
CA LEU A 129 -13.28 12.26 -7.80
C LEU A 129 -12.76 12.98 -6.55
N LYS A 130 -12.23 12.23 -5.59
CA LYS A 130 -11.49 12.76 -4.45
C LYS A 130 -10.15 12.05 -4.33
N GLY A 131 -9.08 12.70 -4.75
CA GLY A 131 -7.77 12.06 -4.87
C GLY A 131 -7.86 10.84 -5.80
N PRO A 132 -7.48 9.62 -5.37
CA PRO A 132 -7.61 8.41 -6.18
C PRO A 132 -9.01 7.77 -6.11
N HIS A 133 -9.93 8.29 -5.28
CA HIS A 133 -11.24 7.70 -5.04
C HIS A 133 -12.27 8.23 -6.02
N HIS A 134 -12.88 7.33 -6.79
CA HIS A 134 -14.04 7.63 -7.62
C HIS A 134 -15.31 7.20 -6.89
N VAL A 135 -16.33 8.05 -6.92
CA VAL A 135 -17.64 7.75 -6.31
C VAL A 135 -18.75 8.15 -7.26
N TRP A 136 -19.78 7.31 -7.33
CA TRP A 136 -20.96 7.49 -8.16
C TRP A 136 -22.19 7.55 -7.27
N PHE A 137 -22.98 8.61 -7.43
CA PHE A 137 -24.25 8.78 -6.74
C PHE A 137 -25.40 8.62 -7.74
N ASP A 138 -26.45 7.92 -7.33
CA ASP A 138 -27.67 7.77 -8.12
C ASP A 138 -28.34 9.14 -8.29
N VAL A 139 -28.66 9.51 -9.54
CA VAL A 139 -29.24 10.83 -9.85
C VAL A 139 -30.67 10.98 -9.31
N GLU A 140 -31.40 9.89 -9.13
CA GLU A 140 -32.79 9.91 -8.66
C GLU A 140 -32.86 9.98 -7.14
N THR A 141 -32.01 9.22 -6.45
CA THR A 141 -32.06 9.10 -4.98
C THR A 141 -31.03 9.96 -4.25
N GLY A 142 -29.97 10.38 -4.93
CA GLY A 142 -28.83 11.06 -4.31
C GLY A 142 -28.00 10.15 -3.39
N LEU A 143 -28.21 8.83 -3.43
CA LEU A 143 -27.48 7.86 -2.61
C LEU A 143 -26.27 7.29 -3.34
N PRO A 144 -25.20 6.90 -2.61
CA PRO A 144 -24.07 6.22 -3.21
C PRO A 144 -24.50 4.92 -3.91
N LEU A 145 -24.04 4.73 -5.15
CA LEU A 145 -24.20 3.50 -5.92
C LEU A 145 -22.93 2.68 -5.92
N ARG A 146 -21.80 3.34 -6.14
CA ARG A 146 -20.52 2.70 -6.39
C ARG A 146 -19.40 3.59 -5.88
N ALA A 147 -18.42 2.99 -5.24
CA ALA A 147 -17.13 3.61 -4.98
C ALA A 147 -16.02 2.70 -5.52
N TRP A 148 -15.01 3.31 -6.11
CA TRP A 148 -13.88 2.57 -6.65
C TRP A 148 -12.62 3.38 -6.43
N GLN A 149 -11.59 2.68 -5.97
CA GLN A 149 -10.24 3.18 -5.98
C GLN A 149 -9.40 2.16 -6.74
N PRO A 150 -8.53 2.60 -7.69
CA PRO A 150 -7.55 1.71 -8.28
C PRO A 150 -6.88 0.89 -7.18
N THR A 151 -6.92 -0.43 -7.33
CA THR A 151 -6.21 -1.42 -6.53
C THR A 151 -6.59 -1.53 -5.04
N ASN A 152 -7.31 -0.57 -4.46
CA ASN A 152 -7.70 -0.56 -3.04
C ASN A 152 -9.13 -1.07 -2.77
N GLY A 153 -10.04 -0.99 -3.74
CA GLY A 153 -11.38 -1.49 -3.51
C GLY A 153 -12.40 -1.16 -4.59
N LEU A 154 -13.39 -2.02 -4.69
CA LEU A 154 -14.65 -1.79 -5.39
C LEU A 154 -15.77 -2.00 -4.37
N GLN A 155 -16.68 -1.05 -4.27
CA GLN A 155 -17.82 -1.10 -3.36
C GLN A 155 -19.06 -0.76 -4.17
N VAL A 156 -20.09 -1.59 -4.12
CA VAL A 156 -21.39 -1.35 -4.72
C VAL A 156 -22.44 -1.42 -3.63
N TYR A 157 -23.28 -0.39 -3.54
CA TYR A 157 -24.24 -0.22 -2.48
C TYR A 157 -25.67 -0.38 -3.01
N TYR A 158 -26.53 -1.04 -2.25
CA TYR A 158 -27.93 -1.27 -2.63
C TYR A 158 -28.82 -1.53 -1.41
N ASN A 159 -30.14 -1.66 -1.61
CA ASN A 159 -31.12 -1.90 -0.55
C ASN A 159 -31.01 -0.92 0.64
N TRP A 160 -30.97 0.38 0.32
CA TRP A 160 -30.82 1.43 1.31
C TRP A 160 -32.07 1.59 2.19
N THR A 161 -31.85 1.68 3.49
CA THR A 161 -32.81 2.13 4.49
C THR A 161 -32.18 3.30 5.25
N VAL A 162 -32.64 4.52 4.95
CA VAL A 162 -32.13 5.75 5.58
C VAL A 162 -32.88 6.01 6.88
N GLY A 163 -32.14 6.31 7.94
CA GLY A 163 -32.68 6.61 9.26
C GLY A 163 -31.90 5.95 10.40
N PRO A 164 -32.37 6.11 11.65
CA PRO A 164 -31.66 5.59 12.82
C PRO A 164 -31.48 4.08 12.77
N VAL A 165 -30.25 3.63 13.00
CA VAL A 165 -29.95 2.22 13.21
C VAL A 165 -30.10 1.88 14.69
N ALA A 166 -30.72 0.74 14.99
CA ALA A 166 -30.94 0.32 16.37
C ALA A 166 -29.59 0.09 17.08
N ALA A 167 -29.41 0.71 18.26
CA ALA A 167 -28.12 0.70 18.96
C ALA A 167 -27.57 -0.71 19.27
N HIS A 168 -28.47 -1.71 19.44
CA HIS A 168 -28.06 -3.09 19.70
C HIS A 168 -27.38 -3.77 18.51
N GLU A 169 -27.54 -3.26 17.28
CA GLU A 169 -26.86 -3.80 16.10
C GLU A 169 -25.33 -3.59 16.18
N PHE A 170 -24.89 -2.54 16.87
CA PHE A 170 -23.48 -2.23 17.10
C PHE A 170 -22.94 -2.84 18.40
N ALA A 171 -23.74 -3.61 19.13
CA ALA A 171 -23.33 -4.17 20.41
C ALA A 171 -22.20 -5.19 20.21
N ILE A 172 -21.08 -4.94 20.88
CA ILE A 172 -19.96 -5.88 20.93
C ILE A 172 -20.26 -6.93 22.02
N PRO A 173 -20.21 -8.24 21.73
CA PRO A 173 -20.35 -9.31 22.72
C PRO A 173 -19.40 -9.12 23.89
N LYS A 174 -19.88 -9.39 25.11
CA LYS A 174 -19.10 -9.23 26.35
C LYS A 174 -17.77 -10.00 26.32
N SER A 175 -17.73 -11.15 25.66
CA SER A 175 -16.50 -11.94 25.45
C SER A 175 -15.42 -11.13 24.75
N CYS A 176 -15.79 -10.28 23.79
CA CYS A 176 -14.85 -9.43 23.04
C CYS A 176 -14.43 -8.17 23.81
N ILE A 177 -15.20 -7.74 24.82
CA ILE A 177 -14.87 -6.57 25.65
C ILE A 177 -13.75 -6.88 26.65
N SER A 178 -13.61 -8.16 27.06
CA SER A 178 -12.57 -8.60 28.00
C SER A 178 -11.15 -8.63 27.41
N ILE A 179 -11.03 -8.61 26.08
CA ILE A 179 -9.76 -8.46 25.38
C ILE A 179 -9.43 -6.98 25.43
N ASN A 180 -8.47 -6.61 26.26
CA ASN A 180 -8.02 -5.23 26.38
C ASN A 180 -7.61 -4.75 24.98
N CYS A 181 -8.35 -3.82 24.38
CA CYS A 181 -8.03 -3.22 23.06
C CYS A 181 -6.76 -2.35 23.07
N THR A 182 -5.95 -2.48 24.12
CA THR A 182 -4.60 -1.94 24.31
C THR A 182 -3.53 -3.03 24.41
N ALA A 183 -3.89 -4.32 24.55
CA ALA A 183 -2.98 -5.41 24.93
C ALA A 183 -2.95 -6.58 23.91
N GLY A 184 -3.10 -6.26 22.62
CA GLY A 184 -3.13 -7.22 21.52
C GLY A 184 -1.83 -7.39 20.73
N TYR A 185 -0.67 -7.08 21.30
CA TYR A 185 0.63 -7.65 20.91
C TYR A 185 1.54 -7.63 22.14
N ALA A 186 2.18 -8.76 22.44
CA ALA A 186 3.26 -8.82 23.40
C ALA A 186 4.37 -7.85 22.94
N ASP A 187 4.73 -6.95 23.85
CA ASP A 187 5.96 -6.18 23.94
C ASP A 187 6.70 -5.84 22.63
N VAL A 188 6.30 -4.72 22.04
CA VAL A 188 7.19 -3.90 21.21
C VAL A 188 7.20 -2.48 21.80
N THR A 189 7.39 -2.36 23.12
CA THR A 189 7.40 -1.07 23.83
C THR A 189 8.76 -0.35 23.77
N SER A 190 9.44 -0.42 22.63
CA SER A 190 10.52 0.53 22.32
C SER A 190 10.53 0.93 20.84
N VAL A 191 9.45 1.59 20.40
CA VAL A 191 9.55 2.52 19.27
C VAL A 191 8.81 3.77 19.67
N ALA A 192 9.58 4.87 19.75
CA ALA A 192 9.04 6.19 19.98
C ALA A 192 7.85 6.44 19.03
N ALA A 193 6.82 7.09 19.57
CA ALA A 193 5.61 7.46 18.86
C ALA A 193 5.94 8.02 17.47
N LEU A 194 5.44 7.37 16.42
CA LEU A 194 5.36 7.99 15.09
C LEU A 194 4.35 9.13 15.19
N PRO A 195 4.65 10.32 14.64
CA PRO A 195 3.72 11.44 14.66
C PRO A 195 2.44 11.09 13.88
N SER A 196 1.32 11.45 14.51
CA SER A 196 -0.03 11.46 13.96
C SER A 196 -0.09 12.15 12.58
N ALA A 197 -0.97 11.67 11.71
CA ALA A 197 -1.31 12.24 10.40
C ALA A 197 -2.01 13.61 10.47
N ARG A 198 -1.42 14.57 11.17
CA ARG A 198 -1.54 16.00 10.85
C ARG A 198 -0.22 16.38 10.18
N ASP A 199 -0.34 16.96 8.99
CA ASP A 199 0.73 17.35 8.08
C ASP A 199 1.32 16.22 7.20
N MET A 200 0.50 15.65 6.31
CA MET A 200 0.98 15.46 4.93
C MET A 200 0.96 16.83 4.23
N GLN A 201 1.75 17.77 4.77
CA GLN A 201 2.24 18.87 3.97
C GLN A 201 3.00 18.22 2.82
N LEU A 202 2.76 18.69 1.60
CA LEU A 202 3.66 18.47 0.46
C LEU A 202 5.09 18.43 1.01
N SER A 203 5.78 17.30 0.89
CA SER A 203 7.18 17.21 1.33
C SER A 203 7.88 18.45 0.79
N PRO A 204 8.53 19.27 1.65
CA PRO A 204 9.14 20.50 1.20
C PRO A 204 10.04 20.17 0.01
N ALA A 205 9.98 21.00 -1.03
CA ALA A 205 10.79 20.81 -2.23
C ALA A 205 12.24 20.54 -1.80
N ALA A 206 12.86 19.47 -2.33
CA ALA A 206 14.18 19.11 -1.85
C ALA A 206 15.15 20.28 -2.02
N PRO A 207 16.09 20.44 -1.08
CA PRO A 207 17.12 21.46 -1.17
C PRO A 207 17.79 21.51 -2.55
N SER A 208 18.20 22.71 -2.98
CA SER A 208 18.83 22.93 -4.29
C SER A 208 20.05 22.01 -4.53
N ALA A 209 20.81 21.68 -3.49
CA ALA A 209 21.92 20.76 -3.56
C ALA A 209 21.51 19.31 -3.90
N ASP A 210 20.40 18.81 -3.33
CA ASP A 210 19.86 17.48 -3.66
C ASP A 210 19.37 17.43 -5.11
N VAL A 211 18.69 18.49 -5.57
CA VAL A 211 18.25 18.62 -6.97
C VAL A 211 19.45 18.66 -7.91
N ALA A 212 20.49 19.43 -7.58
CA ALA A 212 21.73 19.48 -8.37
C ALA A 212 22.42 18.10 -8.44
N ARG A 213 22.45 17.33 -7.34
CA ARG A 213 22.93 15.94 -7.34
C ARG A 213 22.07 15.07 -8.26
N ALA A 214 20.75 15.14 -8.15
CA ALA A 214 19.84 14.36 -8.98
C ALA A 214 20.02 14.67 -10.48
N GLN A 215 20.31 15.93 -10.83
CA GLN A 215 20.58 16.34 -12.22
C GLN A 215 21.93 15.86 -12.77
N GLN A 216 22.88 15.42 -11.95
CA GLN A 216 24.14 14.88 -12.43
C GLN A 216 23.97 13.40 -12.83
N PRO A 217 24.08 13.05 -14.12
CA PRO A 217 23.79 11.69 -14.59
C PRO A 217 24.95 10.73 -14.32
N LEU A 218 26.19 11.21 -14.36
CA LEU A 218 27.38 10.38 -14.19
C LEU A 218 28.03 10.60 -12.82
N PRO A 219 28.43 9.52 -12.12
CA PRO A 219 29.16 9.64 -10.88
C PRO A 219 30.59 10.18 -11.11
N ARG A 220 31.15 10.76 -10.06
CA ARG A 220 32.57 11.16 -10.02
C ARG A 220 33.47 9.91 -10.04
N ALA A 221 34.70 10.05 -10.51
CA ALA A 221 35.63 8.93 -10.69
C ALA A 221 35.88 8.09 -9.41
N HIS A 222 35.82 8.72 -8.23
CA HIS A 222 36.01 8.00 -6.96
C HIS A 222 34.81 7.16 -6.51
N PHE A 223 33.68 7.20 -7.23
CA PHE A 223 32.52 6.33 -7.02
C PHE A 223 32.42 5.21 -8.07
N THR A 224 33.44 5.04 -8.93
CA THR A 224 33.41 4.04 -10.01
C THR A 224 34.46 2.95 -9.82
N GLY A 225 34.20 1.77 -10.39
CA GLY A 225 35.15 0.66 -10.49
C GLY A 225 35.31 0.20 -11.93
N HIS A 226 36.37 -0.56 -12.23
CA HIS A 226 36.63 -1.07 -13.58
C HIS A 226 35.75 -2.27 -13.98
N ASP A 227 35.08 -2.89 -13.00
CA ASP A 227 34.16 -4.01 -13.19
C ASP A 227 33.09 -4.00 -12.10
N PHE A 228 32.16 -4.95 -12.16
CA PHE A 228 31.03 -5.05 -11.24
C PHE A 228 31.48 -5.26 -9.77
N ALA A 229 32.44 -6.15 -9.54
CA ALA A 229 32.94 -6.44 -8.20
C ALA A 229 33.62 -5.21 -7.57
N THR A 230 34.50 -4.57 -8.34
CA THR A 230 35.24 -3.38 -7.91
C THR A 230 34.31 -2.19 -7.67
N MET A 231 33.30 -2.02 -8.52
CA MET A 231 32.22 -1.06 -8.30
C MET A 231 31.54 -1.29 -6.95
N SER A 232 31.09 -2.53 -6.68
CA SER A 232 30.45 -2.88 -5.42
C SER A 232 31.36 -2.63 -4.23
N HIS A 233 32.65 -2.99 -4.29
CA HIS A 233 33.62 -2.72 -3.23
C HIS A 233 33.80 -1.21 -2.97
N VAL A 234 33.94 -0.40 -4.02
CA VAL A 234 34.08 1.06 -3.91
C VAL A 234 32.86 1.65 -3.23
N LEU A 235 31.65 1.35 -3.72
CA LEU A 235 30.41 1.88 -3.16
C LEU A 235 30.16 1.41 -1.72
N ASN A 236 30.45 0.14 -1.42
CA ASN A 236 30.38 -0.39 -0.07
C ASN A 236 31.37 0.28 0.89
N ALA A 237 32.55 0.68 0.41
CA ALA A 237 33.51 1.44 1.21
C ALA A 237 32.95 2.82 1.59
N TYR A 238 32.17 3.47 0.72
CA TYR A 238 31.48 4.71 1.07
C TYR A 238 30.35 4.47 2.07
N LEU A 239 29.48 3.49 1.84
CA LEU A 239 28.36 3.20 2.75
C LEU A 239 28.85 2.96 4.18
N ARG A 240 29.96 2.22 4.36
CA ARG A 240 30.56 1.96 5.68
C ARG A 240 31.14 3.20 6.37
N ARG A 241 31.42 4.28 5.64
CA ARG A 241 31.98 5.53 6.17
C ARG A 241 30.92 6.56 6.52
N ILE A 242 29.64 6.29 6.21
CA ILE A 242 28.56 7.22 6.54
C ILE A 242 28.25 7.08 8.03
N ASP A 243 28.48 8.16 8.77
CA ASP A 243 28.21 8.20 10.20
C ASP A 243 26.72 7.90 10.49
N GLY A 244 26.49 7.03 11.47
CA GLY A 244 25.14 6.62 11.88
C GLY A 244 24.46 5.59 10.98
N LEU A 245 24.96 5.36 9.76
CA LEU A 245 24.35 4.38 8.86
C LEU A 245 24.71 2.95 9.28
N ARG A 246 23.69 2.17 9.63
CA ARG A 246 23.84 0.73 9.87
C ARG A 246 23.83 -0.01 8.53
N VAL A 247 24.86 -0.81 8.30
CA VAL A 247 25.00 -1.63 7.09
C VAL A 247 25.24 -3.10 7.43
N ARG A 248 24.82 -3.99 6.53
CA ARG A 248 25.03 -5.44 6.66
C ARG A 248 25.32 -6.05 5.28
N PRO A 249 26.21 -7.07 5.16
CA PRO A 249 26.43 -7.78 3.89
C PRO A 249 25.11 -8.28 3.26
N CYS A 250 24.97 -8.19 1.94
CA CYS A 250 23.74 -8.59 1.23
C CYS A 250 23.33 -10.03 1.55
N ASP A 251 24.30 -10.94 1.57
CA ASP A 251 24.12 -12.37 1.78
C ASP A 251 23.69 -12.75 3.20
N HIS A 252 23.81 -11.81 4.15
CA HIS A 252 23.30 -11.96 5.50
C HIS A 252 21.82 -11.58 5.64
N PHE A 253 21.16 -11.15 4.57
CA PHE A 253 19.72 -10.97 4.53
C PHE A 253 19.04 -12.20 3.94
N THR A 254 17.91 -12.59 4.54
CA THR A 254 16.90 -13.34 3.79
C THR A 254 16.18 -12.39 2.82
N LEU A 255 15.59 -12.92 1.74
CA LEU A 255 14.81 -12.09 0.80
C LEU A 255 13.68 -11.34 1.52
N ALA A 256 13.00 -11.99 2.47
CA ALA A 256 11.90 -11.37 3.22
C ALA A 256 12.38 -10.27 4.18
N GLU A 257 13.50 -10.47 4.87
CA GLU A 257 14.11 -9.44 5.71
C GLU A 257 14.52 -8.22 4.88
N LEU A 258 15.16 -8.44 3.73
CA LEU A 258 15.59 -7.37 2.85
C LEU A 258 14.42 -6.55 2.31
N GLN A 259 13.31 -7.21 1.95
CA GLN A 259 12.07 -6.55 1.55
C GLN A 259 11.49 -5.69 2.69
N SER A 260 11.61 -6.13 3.94
CA SER A 260 11.19 -5.31 5.09
C SER A 260 12.04 -4.05 5.25
N GLU A 261 13.38 -4.15 5.13
CA GLU A 261 14.26 -2.98 5.16
C GLU A 261 14.04 -2.05 3.95
N ALA A 262 13.77 -2.62 2.78
CA ALA A 262 13.49 -1.87 1.56
C ALA A 262 12.24 -0.99 1.70
N LEU A 263 11.17 -1.46 2.39
CA LEU A 263 9.98 -0.64 2.66
C LEU A 263 10.29 0.57 3.54
N LYS A 264 11.20 0.42 4.51
CA LYS A 264 11.63 1.54 5.35
C LYS A 264 12.32 2.60 4.52
N VAL A 265 13.15 2.22 3.53
CA VAL A 265 13.77 3.17 2.59
C VAL A 265 12.71 3.78 1.66
N PHE A 266 11.75 2.97 1.20
CA PHE A 266 10.70 3.40 0.27
C PHE A 266 9.84 4.56 0.82
N GLN A 267 9.61 4.59 2.14
CA GLN A 267 8.84 5.66 2.80
C GLN A 267 9.53 7.05 2.74
N TYR A 268 10.82 7.10 2.41
CA TYR A 268 11.61 8.34 2.35
C TYR A 268 11.92 8.78 0.91
N LEU A 269 11.38 8.08 -0.09
CA LEU A 269 11.61 8.45 -1.48
C LEU A 269 10.84 9.74 -1.80
N LEU A 270 11.51 10.66 -2.49
CA LEU A 270 10.90 11.92 -2.90
C LEU A 270 10.34 11.82 -4.33
N PRO A 271 9.01 12.01 -4.54
CA PRO A 271 8.39 11.92 -5.86
C PRO A 271 9.01 12.86 -6.91
N GLN A 272 9.54 14.00 -6.47
CA GLN A 272 10.22 14.96 -7.34
C GLN A 272 11.48 14.42 -8.03
N PHE A 273 12.25 13.53 -7.39
CA PHE A 273 13.42 12.92 -8.04
C PHE A 273 12.96 11.90 -9.07
N GLN A 274 11.90 11.14 -8.78
CA GLN A 274 11.29 10.25 -9.75
C GLN A 274 10.80 11.01 -11.00
N ALA A 275 10.11 12.14 -10.82
CA ALA A 275 9.67 12.98 -11.94
C ALA A 275 10.86 13.46 -12.81
N LEU A 276 11.96 13.86 -12.17
CA LEU A 276 13.19 14.27 -12.85
C LEU A 276 13.81 13.12 -13.66
N TYR A 277 13.94 11.94 -13.05
CA TYR A 277 14.51 10.76 -13.71
C TYR A 277 13.64 10.26 -14.86
N MET A 278 12.31 10.26 -14.70
CA MET A 278 11.39 9.91 -15.78
C MET A 278 11.50 10.89 -16.96
N ALA A 279 11.58 12.19 -16.69
CA ALA A 279 11.71 13.21 -17.75
C ALA A 279 12.99 13.03 -18.57
N GLN A 280 14.08 12.56 -17.95
CA GLN A 280 15.38 12.34 -18.60
C GLN A 280 15.55 10.91 -19.15
N LYS A 281 14.55 10.02 -18.97
CA LYS A 281 14.67 8.57 -19.23
C LYS A 281 15.89 7.96 -18.54
N ASP A 282 16.16 8.45 -17.32
CA ASP A 282 17.30 8.07 -16.52
C ASP A 282 17.09 6.67 -15.92
N ARG A 283 18.16 5.86 -15.91
CA ARG A 283 18.13 4.49 -15.36
C ARG A 283 17.94 4.44 -13.84
N ARG A 284 18.05 5.58 -13.16
CA ARG A 284 17.74 5.74 -11.74
C ARG A 284 16.24 5.79 -11.46
N GLN A 285 15.38 5.87 -12.47
CA GLN A 285 13.93 5.84 -12.25
C GLN A 285 13.50 4.59 -11.46
N LEU A 286 12.55 4.75 -10.53
CA LEU A 286 11.90 3.66 -9.83
C LEU A 286 11.20 2.76 -10.84
N LEU A 287 11.42 1.44 -10.72
CA LEU A 287 10.74 0.44 -11.53
C LEU A 287 9.25 0.37 -11.17
N VAL A 288 8.95 0.64 -9.90
CA VAL A 288 7.61 0.64 -9.33
C VAL A 288 7.51 1.82 -8.37
N THR A 289 6.56 2.71 -8.60
CA THR A 289 6.27 3.86 -7.73
C THR A 289 5.14 3.59 -6.74
N ASP A 290 4.49 2.45 -6.87
CA ASP A 290 3.32 2.06 -6.12
C ASP A 290 3.65 0.91 -5.15
N THR A 291 3.45 1.13 -3.86
CA THR A 291 3.77 0.14 -2.81
C THR A 291 2.98 -1.17 -2.94
N GLN A 292 1.81 -1.14 -3.57
CA GLN A 292 0.97 -2.32 -3.79
C GLN A 292 1.47 -3.16 -4.96
N VAL A 293 1.86 -2.52 -6.07
CA VAL A 293 2.55 -3.21 -7.18
C VAL A 293 3.86 -3.82 -6.69
N LEU A 294 4.60 -3.08 -5.84
CA LEU A 294 5.86 -3.57 -5.25
C LEU A 294 5.62 -4.79 -4.36
N SER A 295 4.60 -4.75 -3.51
CA SER A 295 4.22 -5.88 -2.64
C SER A 295 3.80 -7.12 -3.43
N SER A 296 3.07 -6.94 -4.53
CA SER A 296 2.61 -8.03 -5.39
C SER A 296 3.76 -8.70 -6.13
N LEU A 297 4.68 -7.88 -6.67
CA LEU A 297 5.91 -8.34 -7.30
C LEU A 297 6.78 -9.14 -6.33
N TRP A 298 6.97 -8.63 -5.11
CA TRP A 298 7.74 -9.30 -4.08
C TRP A 298 7.09 -10.58 -3.56
N ALA A 299 5.76 -10.63 -3.48
CA ALA A 299 5.05 -11.87 -3.17
C ALA A 299 5.28 -12.94 -4.24
N GLN A 300 5.29 -12.56 -5.52
CA GLN A 300 5.64 -13.47 -6.62
C GLN A 300 7.09 -13.94 -6.51
N GLN A 301 8.05 -13.04 -6.26
CA GLN A 301 9.46 -13.41 -6.06
C GLN A 301 9.63 -14.42 -4.91
N ARG A 302 8.94 -14.21 -3.78
CA ARG A 302 8.99 -15.15 -2.65
C ARG A 302 8.43 -16.53 -3.01
N ARG A 303 7.36 -16.60 -3.81
CA ARG A 303 6.81 -17.89 -4.28
C ARG A 303 7.80 -18.63 -5.16
N ILE A 304 8.43 -17.95 -6.11
CA ILE A 304 9.45 -18.55 -7.00
C ILE A 304 10.66 -18.99 -6.17
N ALA A 305 11.14 -18.14 -5.26
CA ALA A 305 12.27 -18.42 -4.36
C ALA A 305 12.03 -19.61 -3.42
N ALA A 306 10.77 -19.87 -3.03
CA ALA A 306 10.42 -21.01 -2.19
C ALA A 306 10.57 -22.35 -2.92
N VAL A 307 10.36 -22.37 -4.24
CA VAL A 307 10.49 -23.56 -5.08
C VAL A 307 11.90 -23.69 -5.67
N LEU A 308 12.55 -22.56 -5.95
CA LEU A 308 13.87 -22.48 -6.58
C LEU A 308 14.82 -21.63 -5.71
N PRO A 309 15.57 -22.24 -4.76
CA PRO A 309 16.43 -21.50 -3.83
C PRO A 309 17.47 -20.60 -4.53
N ARG A 310 17.97 -20.99 -5.71
CA ARG A 310 18.87 -20.15 -6.53
C ARG A 310 18.23 -18.81 -6.91
N MET A 311 16.93 -18.78 -7.19
CA MET A 311 16.20 -17.55 -7.52
C MET A 311 16.06 -16.61 -6.32
N SER A 312 16.10 -17.17 -5.09
CA SER A 312 16.13 -16.37 -3.86
C SER A 312 17.39 -15.50 -3.81
N ASN A 313 18.55 -16.08 -4.12
CA ASN A 313 19.83 -15.35 -4.13
C ASN A 313 19.84 -14.25 -5.21
N ILE A 314 19.38 -14.56 -6.43
CA ILE A 314 19.32 -13.58 -7.52
C ILE A 314 18.38 -12.42 -7.16
N SER A 315 17.19 -12.72 -6.62
CA SER A 315 16.22 -11.70 -6.23
C SER A 315 16.73 -10.83 -5.08
N ARG A 316 17.37 -11.45 -4.08
CA ARG A 316 17.99 -10.74 -2.95
C ARG A 316 19.09 -9.80 -3.43
N ASP A 317 20.00 -10.31 -4.26
CA ASP A 317 21.15 -9.55 -4.74
C ASP A 317 20.71 -8.38 -5.62
N GLY A 318 19.72 -8.58 -6.50
CA GLY A 318 19.08 -7.49 -7.25
C GLY A 318 18.47 -6.43 -6.32
N LEU A 319 17.70 -6.85 -5.32
CA LEU A 319 17.09 -5.93 -4.35
C LEU A 319 18.15 -5.18 -3.52
N CYS A 320 19.30 -5.78 -3.20
CA CYS A 320 20.40 -5.07 -2.54
C CYS A 320 20.90 -3.88 -3.37
N HIS A 321 21.05 -4.05 -4.68
CA HIS A 321 21.40 -2.95 -5.59
C HIS A 321 20.31 -1.88 -5.65
N GLU A 322 19.06 -2.30 -5.79
CA GLU A 322 17.93 -1.38 -5.90
C GLU A 322 17.75 -0.53 -4.63
N VAL A 323 17.84 -1.13 -3.44
CA VAL A 323 17.70 -0.42 -2.16
C VAL A 323 18.83 0.59 -1.95
N VAL A 324 20.07 0.24 -2.30
CA VAL A 324 21.20 1.19 -2.25
C VAL A 324 21.02 2.33 -3.25
N LEU A 325 20.52 2.03 -4.46
CA LEU A 325 20.20 3.04 -5.48
C LEU A 325 19.12 3.99 -4.97
N TRP A 326 18.05 3.47 -4.35
CA TRP A 326 17.00 4.27 -3.73
C TRP A 326 17.56 5.19 -2.64
N TYR A 327 18.34 4.65 -1.70
CA TYR A 327 18.95 5.44 -0.65
C TYR A 327 19.87 6.55 -1.19
N ALA A 328 20.69 6.24 -2.19
CA ALA A 328 21.67 7.19 -2.72
C ALA A 328 21.01 8.30 -3.55
N HIS A 329 19.97 7.97 -4.33
CA HIS A 329 19.44 8.85 -5.37
C HIS A 329 18.03 9.38 -5.10
N HIS A 330 17.20 8.66 -4.35
CA HIS A 330 15.79 9.02 -4.13
C HIS A 330 15.49 9.57 -2.74
N VAL A 331 16.39 9.40 -1.77
CA VAL A 331 16.27 9.96 -0.43
C VAL A 331 17.05 11.27 -0.35
N ALA A 332 16.39 12.35 0.09
CA ALA A 332 17.07 13.65 0.32
C ALA A 332 18.09 13.55 1.47
N ASP A 333 19.15 14.34 1.39
CA ASP A 333 20.20 14.32 2.41
C ASP A 333 19.67 14.71 3.80
N ALA A 334 18.67 15.59 3.87
CA ALA A 334 18.02 15.99 5.11
C ALA A 334 17.25 14.84 5.81
N ASP A 335 16.81 13.84 5.05
CA ASP A 335 16.02 12.71 5.54
C ASP A 335 16.88 11.50 5.94
N LYS A 336 18.11 11.42 5.44
CA LYS A 336 19.02 10.29 5.70
C LYS A 336 19.27 10.02 7.19
N PRO A 337 19.53 11.03 8.06
CA PRO A 337 19.75 10.77 9.49
C PRO A 337 18.57 10.08 10.17
N ARG A 338 17.33 10.41 9.77
CA ARG A 338 16.12 9.78 10.30
C ARG A 338 15.98 8.35 9.79
N LEU A 339 16.27 8.11 8.51
CA LEU A 339 16.30 6.77 7.93
C LEU A 339 17.36 5.86 8.57
N HIS A 340 18.54 6.37 8.91
CA HIS A 340 19.63 5.62 9.54
C HIS A 340 19.22 4.98 10.89
N GLN A 341 18.31 5.62 11.61
CA GLN A 341 17.77 5.13 12.87
C GLN A 341 16.79 3.96 12.68
N GLN A 342 16.19 3.83 11.50
CA GLN A 342 15.08 2.91 11.26
C GLN A 342 15.48 1.70 10.40
N ALA A 343 16.31 1.93 9.39
CA ALA A 343 16.72 0.91 8.43
C ALA A 343 18.14 0.40 8.67
N VAL A 344 18.39 -0.83 8.24
CA VAL A 344 19.73 -1.38 8.03
C VAL A 344 19.91 -1.56 6.53
N LEU A 345 20.83 -0.80 5.92
CA LEU A 345 21.04 -0.91 4.48
C LEU A 345 21.86 -2.15 4.12
N PRO A 346 21.51 -2.84 3.03
CA PRO A 346 22.37 -3.87 2.47
C PRO A 346 23.63 -3.23 1.89
N LEU A 347 24.75 -3.94 1.98
CA LEU A 347 25.89 -3.71 1.11
C LEU A 347 25.62 -4.38 -0.24
N LEU A 348 26.26 -3.87 -1.29
CA LEU A 348 26.17 -4.43 -2.63
C LEU A 348 26.92 -5.78 -2.73
N PRO A 349 26.33 -6.81 -3.34
CA PRO A 349 27.06 -8.03 -3.69
C PRO A 349 28.11 -7.73 -4.77
N ASP A 350 29.23 -8.47 -4.74
CA ASP A 350 30.32 -8.38 -5.73
C ASP A 350 30.17 -9.39 -6.88
N VAL A 351 29.23 -10.33 -6.76
CA VAL A 351 28.90 -11.31 -7.80
C VAL A 351 27.81 -10.76 -8.72
N ARG A 352 28.08 -10.75 -10.03
CA ARG A 352 27.05 -10.53 -11.05
C ARG A 352 26.43 -11.86 -11.43
N HIS A 353 25.11 -11.98 -11.30
CA HIS A 353 24.37 -13.11 -11.86
C HIS A 353 24.34 -12.96 -13.40
N ALA A 354 25.04 -13.85 -14.10
CA ALA A 354 25.26 -13.75 -15.55
C ALA A 354 23.95 -13.79 -16.37
N GLU A 355 23.98 -13.12 -17.52
CA GLU A 355 22.96 -13.21 -18.59
C GLU A 355 22.95 -14.60 -19.26
N ASP A 356 24.00 -15.40 -19.06
CA ASP A 356 24.26 -16.67 -19.75
C ASP A 356 23.59 -17.90 -19.09
N ALA A 357 22.65 -17.70 -18.17
CA ALA A 357 21.73 -18.78 -17.87
C ALA A 357 20.98 -19.06 -19.19
N PRO A 358 21.06 -20.29 -19.77
CA PRO A 358 20.32 -20.60 -20.99
C PRO A 358 18.90 -20.11 -20.78
N ILE A 359 18.36 -19.34 -21.75
CA ILE A 359 17.02 -18.77 -21.68
C ILE A 359 16.13 -19.88 -21.15
N SER A 360 15.75 -19.74 -19.88
CA SER A 360 14.99 -20.79 -19.25
C SER A 360 13.66 -20.81 -19.99
N GLU A 361 13.27 -21.99 -20.48
CA GLU A 361 11.90 -22.15 -21.00
C GLU A 361 10.87 -21.86 -19.89
N ASP A 362 11.30 -21.90 -18.63
CA ASP A 362 10.54 -21.44 -17.48
C ASP A 362 10.43 -19.91 -17.47
N ARG A 363 9.19 -19.45 -17.73
CA ARG A 363 8.82 -18.03 -17.72
C ARG A 363 9.10 -17.34 -16.39
N ASP A 364 8.97 -18.05 -15.26
CA ASP A 364 9.18 -17.46 -13.94
C ASP A 364 10.67 -17.21 -13.68
N VAL A 365 11.54 -18.13 -14.10
CA VAL A 365 12.99 -17.95 -14.04
C VAL A 365 13.43 -16.78 -14.92
N ALA A 366 12.92 -16.72 -16.16
CA ALA A 366 13.20 -15.62 -17.07
C ALA A 366 12.76 -14.25 -16.50
N ALA A 367 11.59 -14.20 -15.84
CA ALA A 367 11.08 -13.00 -15.20
C ALA A 367 11.98 -12.51 -14.04
N VAL A 368 12.50 -13.42 -13.22
CA VAL A 368 13.43 -13.09 -12.12
C VAL A 368 14.72 -12.48 -12.68
N HIS A 369 15.32 -13.10 -13.70
CA HIS A 369 16.53 -12.56 -14.35
C HIS A 369 16.29 -11.20 -15.03
N GLN A 370 15.16 -11.04 -15.73
CA GLN A 370 14.80 -9.76 -16.34
C GLN A 370 14.62 -8.66 -15.29
N HIS A 371 14.02 -9.00 -14.14
CA HIS A 371 13.84 -8.05 -13.05
C HIS A 371 15.17 -7.70 -12.38
N TYR A 372 16.01 -8.69 -12.08
CA TYR A 372 17.37 -8.50 -11.56
C TYR A 372 18.19 -7.53 -12.43
N ASN A 373 18.17 -7.72 -13.75
CA ASN A 373 18.90 -6.85 -14.69
C ASN A 373 18.42 -5.38 -14.64
N LYS A 374 17.15 -5.14 -14.33
CA LYS A 374 16.62 -3.79 -14.12
C LYS A 374 17.04 -3.20 -12.77
N GLN A 375 17.13 -4.03 -11.72
CA GLN A 375 17.50 -3.60 -10.37
C GLN A 375 18.98 -3.22 -10.26
N ILE A 376 19.88 -3.88 -11.01
CA ILE A 376 21.32 -3.58 -10.99
C ILE A 376 21.74 -2.43 -11.92
N ALA A 377 20.80 -1.55 -12.30
CA ALA A 377 21.04 -0.49 -13.27
C ALA A 377 22.15 0.51 -12.88
N CYS A 378 22.51 0.58 -11.59
CA CYS A 378 23.64 1.37 -11.10
C CYS A 378 24.97 0.98 -11.79
N SER A 379 25.13 -0.29 -12.19
CA SER A 379 26.34 -0.77 -12.87
C SER A 379 26.61 -0.04 -14.20
N ALA A 380 25.57 0.44 -14.88
CA ALA A 380 25.71 1.16 -16.14
C ALA A 380 26.44 2.51 -16.01
N CYS A 381 26.43 3.11 -14.82
CA CYS A 381 27.06 4.40 -14.56
C CYS A 381 28.34 4.27 -13.73
N HIS A 382 28.43 3.22 -12.91
CA HIS A 382 29.51 3.04 -11.95
C HIS A 382 30.58 2.02 -12.37
N VAL A 383 30.37 1.25 -13.44
CA VAL A 383 31.41 0.45 -14.10
C VAL A 383 31.98 1.24 -15.27
N LYS A 384 33.31 1.37 -15.35
CA LYS A 384 34.01 2.16 -16.39
C LYS A 384 35.12 1.42 -17.11
#